data_AF-A0A917K9U1-F1
#
_entry.id   AF-A0A917K9U1-F1
#
_cell.length_a   1.000
_cell.length_b   1.000
_cell.length_c   1.000
_cell.angle_alpha   90.00
_cell.angle_beta   90.00
_cell.angle_gamma   90.00
#
_symmetry.space_group_name_H-M   'P 1'
#
loop_
_entity.id
_entity.type
_entity.pdbx_description
1 polymer ?
#
loop_
_entity_poly.entity_id
_entity_poly.type
_entity_poly.pdbx_seq_one_letter_code
_entity_poly.pdbx_strand_id
1 'polypeptide(L)'
;MGRLAGADGAILRTIALITTVPNEPLAKIHDRMPVIVRHDDVETWIGEDADAAAGLMVSAPDTYLRAWAVGRAVGDVRNDGPELLAPINLPAGPDE
;
A
#
# COMPACT_ATOMS: atom_id res chain seq x y z
N MET A 1 8.16 11.92 24.34
CA MET A 1 8.33 10.95 23.24
C MET A 1 9.54 10.07 23.56
N GLY A 2 9.33 8.79 23.91
CA GLY A 2 10.43 7.88 24.25
C GLY A 2 11.17 7.44 22.99
N ARG A 3 12.51 7.54 22.98
CA ARG A 3 13.30 6.95 21.90
C ARG A 3 13.23 5.43 22.03
N LEU A 4 12.76 4.76 20.99
CA LEU A 4 12.97 3.33 20.86
C LEU A 4 14.47 3.13 20.58
N ALA A 5 15.14 2.38 21.46
CA ALA A 5 16.51 1.96 21.27
C ALA A 5 16.50 0.55 20.66
N GLY A 6 17.34 0.34 19.63
CA GLY A 6 17.66 -0.98 19.13
C GLY A 6 18.36 -1.82 20.20
N ALA A 7 18.48 -3.13 19.97
CA ALA A 7 19.11 -4.06 20.90
C ALA A 7 20.57 -3.72 21.24
N ASP A 8 21.23 -2.93 20.39
CA ASP A 8 22.60 -2.42 20.49
C ASP A 8 22.69 -0.98 21.03
N GLY A 9 21.56 -0.37 21.43
CA GLY A 9 21.49 1.01 21.86
C GLY A 9 21.41 2.04 20.72
N ALA A 10 21.36 1.61 19.46
CA ALA A 10 21.18 2.52 18.32
C ALA A 10 19.76 3.11 18.27
N ILE A 11 19.60 4.27 17.62
CA ILE A 11 18.27 4.86 17.40
C ILE A 11 17.49 3.95 16.44
N LEU A 12 16.39 3.37 16.93
CA LEU A 12 15.49 2.60 16.09
C LEU A 12 14.60 3.57 15.29
N ARG A 13 14.78 3.58 13.96
CA ARG A 13 13.90 4.31 13.04
C ARG A 13 12.86 3.32 12.49
N THR A 14 11.59 3.66 12.68
CA THR A 14 10.46 2.89 12.15
C THR A 14 9.55 3.80 11.36
N ILE A 15 8.77 3.22 10.48
CA ILE A 15 7.74 3.91 9.70
C ILE A 15 6.43 3.12 9.78
N ALA A 16 5.32 3.80 9.52
CA ALA A 16 4.03 3.18 9.32
C ALA A 16 3.45 3.67 7.99
N LEU A 17 2.70 2.80 7.31
CA LEU A 17 1.96 3.19 6.12
C LEU A 17 0.61 3.79 6.54
N ILE A 18 0.26 4.92 5.95
CA ILE A 18 -1.05 5.55 6.14
C ILE A 18 -2.05 4.89 5.20
N THR A 19 -3.21 4.53 5.74
CA THR A 19 -4.31 3.91 4.98
C THR A 19 -5.56 4.77 5.02
N THR A 20 -6.36 4.69 3.97
CA THR A 20 -7.64 5.37 3.77
C THR A 20 -8.69 4.36 3.28
N VAL A 21 -9.92 4.84 3.03
CA VAL A 21 -11.00 4.04 2.43
C VAL A 21 -10.65 3.67 0.98
N PRO A 22 -11.07 2.49 0.49
CA PRO A 22 -10.79 2.08 -0.88
C PRO A 22 -11.60 2.87 -1.90
N ASN A 23 -11.03 2.99 -3.10
CA ASN A 23 -11.78 3.39 -4.28
C ASN A 23 -12.66 2.23 -4.80
N GLU A 24 -13.53 2.46 -5.77
CA GLU A 24 -14.53 1.45 -6.18
C GLU A 24 -13.91 0.13 -6.66
N PRO A 25 -12.84 0.13 -7.48
CA PRO A 25 -12.19 -1.11 -7.89
C PRO A 25 -11.57 -1.87 -6.72
N LEU A 26 -10.87 -1.18 -5.81
CA LEU A 26 -10.15 -1.83 -4.71
C LEU A 26 -11.11 -2.33 -3.62
N ALA A 27 -12.28 -1.70 -3.46
CA ALA A 27 -13.32 -2.13 -2.52
C ALA A 27 -13.82 -3.57 -2.78
N LYS A 28 -13.64 -4.08 -4.01
CA LYS A 28 -13.94 -5.47 -4.39
C LYS A 28 -12.90 -6.48 -3.87
N ILE A 29 -11.74 -5.99 -3.42
CA ILE A 29 -10.58 -6.79 -3.00
C ILE A 29 -10.33 -6.63 -1.49
N HIS A 30 -10.40 -5.41 -0.96
CA HIS A 30 -10.13 -5.11 0.45
C HIS A 30 -10.87 -3.85 0.93
N ASP A 31 -11.12 -3.78 2.24
CA ASP A 31 -11.80 -2.66 2.92
C ASP A 31 -10.91 -1.42 3.18
N ARG A 32 -9.64 -1.44 2.76
CA ARG A 32 -8.65 -0.39 3.03
C ARG A 32 -7.72 -0.22 1.84
N MET A 33 -7.16 0.98 1.72
CA MET A 33 -6.25 1.39 0.67
C MET A 33 -5.07 2.15 1.25
N PRO A 34 -3.82 1.94 0.79
CA PRO A 34 -2.73 2.85 1.15
C PRO A 34 -3.00 4.24 0.55
N VAL A 35 -2.63 5.31 1.24
CA VAL A 35 -2.61 6.65 0.64
C VAL A 35 -1.57 6.67 -0.48
N ILE A 36 -2.01 6.95 -1.71
CA ILE A 36 -1.15 7.03 -2.89
C ILE A 36 -0.92 8.51 -3.21
N VAL A 37 0.30 8.98 -3.00
CA VAL A 37 0.72 10.35 -3.31
C VAL A 37 1.06 10.44 -4.80
N ARG A 38 0.53 11.45 -5.50
CA ARG A 38 0.91 11.71 -6.90
C ARG A 38 2.33 12.24 -6.96
N HIS A 39 3.02 11.96 -8.05
CA HIS A 39 4.40 12.41 -8.24
C HIS A 39 4.57 13.93 -8.05
N ASP A 40 3.61 14.73 -8.55
CA ASP A 40 3.66 16.20 -8.47
C ASP A 40 3.44 16.74 -7.04
N ASP A 41 2.87 15.92 -6.14
CA ASP A 41 2.53 16.31 -4.77
C ASP A 41 3.60 15.84 -3.74
N VAL A 42 4.70 15.22 -4.19
CA VAL A 42 5.74 14.68 -3.31
C VAL A 42 6.36 15.75 -2.42
N GLU A 43 6.64 16.94 -2.97
CA GLU A 43 7.23 18.05 -2.19
C GLU A 43 6.29 18.54 -1.09
N THR A 44 4.98 18.60 -1.37
CA THR A 44 3.96 18.91 -0.36
C THR A 44 3.90 17.80 0.71
N TRP A 45 4.05 16.54 0.31
CA TRP A 45 4.01 15.40 1.23
C TRP A 45 5.20 15.32 2.20
N ILE A 46 6.42 15.57 1.72
CA ILE A 46 7.66 15.49 2.53
C ILE A 46 8.03 16.82 3.19
N GLY A 47 7.27 17.88 2.91
CA GLY A 47 7.48 19.22 3.43
C GLY A 47 7.16 19.36 4.92
N GLU A 48 7.34 20.58 5.44
CA GLU A 48 7.14 20.89 6.87
C GLU A 48 5.68 21.23 7.23
N ASP A 49 4.81 21.42 6.24
CA ASP A 49 3.40 21.73 6.43
C ASP A 49 2.56 20.44 6.54
N ALA A 50 2.31 20.02 7.78
CA ALA A 50 1.54 18.83 8.07
C ALA A 50 0.07 18.91 7.62
N ASP A 51 -0.54 20.11 7.62
CA ASP A 51 -1.93 20.29 7.19
C ASP A 51 -2.04 20.16 5.67
N ALA A 52 -1.06 20.68 4.93
CA ALA A 52 -0.97 20.48 3.50
C ALA A 52 -0.78 19.00 3.13
N ALA A 53 0.09 18.27 3.84
CA ALA A 53 0.28 16.83 3.64
C ALA A 53 -0.98 16.02 3.99
N ALA A 54 -1.69 16.39 5.07
CA ALA A 54 -2.96 15.75 5.45
C ALA A 54 -4.04 15.93 4.38
N GLY A 55 -4.05 17.06 3.67
CA GLY A 55 -4.94 17.30 2.53
C GLY A 55 -4.77 16.30 1.37
N LEU A 56 -3.61 15.63 1.26
CA LEU A 56 -3.32 14.62 0.24
C LEU A 56 -3.78 13.21 0.65
N MET A 57 -4.21 12.99 1.89
CA MET A 57 -4.55 11.67 2.45
C MET A 57 -5.96 11.19 2.03
N VAL A 58 -6.21 11.16 0.72
CA VAL A 58 -7.48 10.75 0.11
C VAL A 58 -7.32 9.47 -0.71
N SER A 59 -8.43 8.80 -1.01
CA SER A 59 -8.45 7.65 -1.93
C SER A 59 -8.00 8.07 -3.32
N ALA A 60 -7.23 7.23 -4.00
CA ALA A 60 -6.84 7.53 -5.38
C ALA A 60 -8.06 7.38 -6.32
N PRO A 61 -8.09 8.08 -7.47
CA PRO A 61 -9.15 7.92 -8.47
C PRO A 61 -9.32 6.46 -8.91
N ASP A 62 -10.53 6.07 -9.30
CA ASP A 62 -10.84 4.69 -9.73
C ASP A 62 -10.00 4.22 -10.92
N THR A 63 -9.53 5.15 -11.75
CA THR A 63 -8.72 4.86 -12.95
C THR A 63 -7.23 4.69 -12.65
N TYR A 64 -6.80 4.91 -11.41
CA TYR A 64 -5.38 4.97 -11.07
C TYR A 64 -4.74 3.59 -10.87
N LEU A 65 -5.54 2.59 -10.50
CA LEU A 65 -5.07 1.25 -10.18
C LEU A 65 -5.59 0.23 -11.19
N ARG A 66 -4.76 -0.78 -11.44
CA ARG A 66 -5.13 -2.03 -12.12
C ARG A 66 -4.77 -3.20 -11.21
N ALA A 67 -5.63 -4.20 -11.17
CA ALA A 67 -5.44 -5.39 -10.36
C ALA A 67 -5.64 -6.65 -11.19
N TRP A 68 -4.92 -7.71 -10.86
CA TRP A 68 -5.06 -9.05 -11.42
C TRP A 68 -4.72 -10.08 -10.35
N ALA A 69 -5.24 -11.30 -10.50
CA ALA A 69 -4.93 -12.39 -9.59
C ALA A 69 -3.50 -12.90 -9.78
N VAL A 70 -2.83 -13.23 -8.69
CA VAL A 70 -1.48 -13.82 -8.67
C VAL A 70 -1.47 -15.14 -7.89
N GLY A 71 -0.41 -15.92 -8.06
CA GLY A 71 -0.24 -17.20 -7.38
C GLY A 71 -0.12 -17.07 -5.86
N ARG A 72 -0.60 -18.09 -5.12
CA ARG A 72 -0.54 -18.12 -3.64
C ARG A 72 0.87 -18.08 -3.05
N ALA A 73 1.90 -18.38 -3.86
CA ALA A 73 3.30 -18.30 -3.45
C ALA A 73 3.70 -16.92 -2.90
N VAL A 74 3.01 -15.84 -3.31
CA VAL A 74 3.24 -14.48 -2.80
C VAL A 74 2.96 -14.34 -1.29
N GLY A 75 2.19 -15.25 -0.70
CA GLY A 75 1.89 -15.26 0.74
C GLY A 75 3.01 -15.78 1.63
N ASP A 76 4.04 -16.44 1.08
CA ASP A 76 5.23 -16.85 1.83
C ASP A 76 6.35 -15.84 1.62
N VAL A 77 6.70 -15.12 2.68
CA VAL A 77 7.72 -14.05 2.70
C VAL A 77 9.14 -14.52 2.35
N ARG A 78 9.38 -15.83 2.25
CA ARG A 78 10.67 -16.38 1.79
C ARG A 78 10.83 -16.31 0.27
N ASN A 79 9.74 -16.11 -0.47
CA ASN A 79 9.77 -16.00 -1.93
C ASN A 79 9.96 -14.53 -2.33
N ASP A 80 10.84 -14.25 -3.29
CA ASP A 80 11.13 -12.90 -3.81
C ASP A 80 11.40 -12.89 -5.33
N GLY A 81 10.78 -13.83 -6.05
CA GLY A 81 10.96 -13.98 -7.49
C GLY A 81 9.99 -13.13 -8.31
N PRO A 82 10.34 -12.71 -9.53
CA PRO A 82 9.46 -11.90 -10.40
C PRO A 82 8.15 -12.62 -10.78
N GLU A 83 8.12 -13.96 -10.73
CA GLU A 83 6.93 -14.78 -10.97
C GLU A 83 5.80 -14.52 -9.96
N LEU A 84 6.10 -13.94 -8.79
CA LEU A 84 5.10 -13.62 -7.77
C LEU A 84 4.10 -12.54 -8.22
N LEU A 85 4.46 -11.75 -9.23
CA LEU A 85 3.60 -10.74 -9.84
C LEU A 85 2.89 -11.24 -11.10
N ALA A 86 3.24 -12.43 -11.59
CA ALA A 86 2.69 -12.97 -12.83
C ALA A 86 1.19 -13.26 -12.69
N PRO A 87 0.34 -12.81 -13.64
CA PRO A 87 -1.07 -13.12 -13.62
C PRO A 87 -1.31 -14.62 -13.70
N ILE A 88 -2.28 -15.09 -12.92
CA ILE A 88 -2.80 -16.46 -13.02
C ILE A 88 -4.21 -16.46 -13.61
N ASN A 89 -4.58 -17.57 -14.24
CA ASN A 89 -5.98 -17.81 -14.55
C ASN A 89 -6.67 -18.34 -13.28
N LEU A 90 -7.62 -17.59 -12.74
CA LEU A 90 -8.46 -18.13 -11.66
C LEU A 90 -9.39 -19.18 -12.26
N PRO A 91 -9.53 -20.36 -11.63
CA PRO A 91 -10.65 -21.24 -12.00
C PRO A 91 -11.95 -20.45 -11.80
N ALA A 92 -12.94 -20.70 -12.66
CA ALA A 92 -14.29 -20.16 -12.44
C ALA A 92 -14.69 -20.49 -11.00
N GLY A 93 -15.11 -19.47 -10.24
CA GLY A 93 -15.56 -19.67 -8.87
C GLY A 93 -16.71 -20.68 -8.84
N PRO A 94 -16.93 -21.36 -7.70
CA PRO A 94 -18.20 -22.04 -7.52
C PRO A 94 -19.28 -20.94 -7.57
N ASP A 95 -20.10 -20.97 -8.61
CA ASP A 95 -21.26 -20.10 -8.88
C ASP A 95 -20.96 -18.78 -9.64
N GLU A 96 -20.76 -18.92 -10.96
CA GLU A 96 -21.48 -18.07 -11.94
C GLU A 96 -22.85 -18.69 -12.23
#